data_AF-A0A1R3UVD6-F1
#
_entry.id   AF-A0A1R3UVD6-F1
#
_cell.length_a   1.000
_cell.length_b   1.000
_cell.length_c   1.000
_cell.angle_alpha   90.00
_cell.angle_beta   90.00
_cell.angle_gamma   90.00
#
_symmetry.space_group_name_H-M   'P 1'
#
loop_
_entity.id
_entity.type
_entity.pdbx_description
1 polymer ?
#
loop_
_entity_poly.entity_id
_entity_poly.type
_entity_poly.pdbx_seq_one_letter_code
_entity_poly.pdbx_strand_id
1 'polypeptide(L)' 'MLLLIGRFGVLVGAFLTLACTLMAVFTSPGTAEFVISVVTVGIGLVVLSLGLLAVLLERKRQE' A
#
# COMPACT_ATOMS: atom_id res chain seq x y z
N MET A 1 -1.98 -15.39 -13.41
CA MET A 1 -2.96 -14.41 -12.90
C MET A 1 -2.53 -13.83 -11.56
N LEU A 2 -2.05 -14.66 -10.63
CA LEU A 2 -1.52 -14.25 -9.33
C LEU A 2 -0.34 -13.25 -9.41
N LEU A 3 0.57 -13.36 -10.38
CA LEU A 3 1.69 -12.43 -10.59
C LEU A 3 1.22 -11.03 -10.99
N LEU A 4 0.18 -10.95 -11.82
CA LEU A 4 -0.45 -9.68 -12.21
C LEU A 4 -1.13 -9.05 -11.00
N ILE A 5 -1.90 -9.84 -10.24
CA ILE A 5 -2.54 -9.40 -9.00
C ILE A 5 -1.53 -8.93 -7.96
N GLY A 6 -0.41 -9.66 -7.79
CA GLY A 6 0.68 -9.25 -6.91
C GLY A 6 1.32 -7.93 -7.33
N ARG A 7 1.62 -7.74 -8.61
CA ARG A 7 2.16 -6.46 -9.14
C ARG A 7 1.18 -5.31 -8.98
N PHE A 8 -0.10 -5.53 -9.26
CA PHE A 8 -1.13 -4.53 -9.04
C PHE A 8 -1.26 -4.17 -7.56
N GLY A 9 -1.23 -5.16 -6.66
CA GLY A 9 -1.25 -4.95 -5.22
C GLY A 9 -0.06 -4.10 -4.74
N VAL A 10 1.15 -4.38 -5.23
CA VAL A 10 2.34 -3.58 -4.90
C VAL A 10 2.20 -2.14 -5.41
N LEU A 11 1.77 -1.94 -6.66
CA LEU A 11 1.62 -0.60 -7.24
C LEU A 11 0.54 0.23 -6.52
N VAL A 12 -0.62 -0.38 -6.26
CA VAL A 12 -1.73 0.28 -5.56
C VAL A 12 -1.35 0.59 -4.11
N GLY A 13 -0.71 -0.35 -3.41
CA GLY A 13 -0.19 -0.13 -2.06
C GLY A 13 0.84 1.00 -2.01
N ALA A 14 1.78 1.03 -2.95
CA ALA A 14 2.79 2.10 -3.05
C ALA A 14 2.16 3.47 -3.33
N PHE A 15 1.16 3.51 -4.23
CA PHE A 15 0.45 4.74 -4.52
C PHE A 15 -0.33 5.27 -3.31
N LEU A 16 -1.12 4.40 -2.66
CA LEU A 16 -1.91 4.75 -1.47
C LEU A 16 -1.03 5.26 -0.33
N THR A 17 0.07 4.55 -0.05
CA THR A 17 1.02 4.96 1.00
C THR A 17 1.65 6.30 0.70
N LEU A 18 2.19 6.51 -0.50
CA LEU A 18 2.83 7.77 -0.88
C LEU A 18 1.85 8.95 -0.86
N ALA A 19 0.68 8.79 -1.49
CA ALA A 19 -0.32 9.85 -1.57
C ALA A 19 -0.82 10.25 -0.18
N CYS A 20 -1.17 9.28 0.66
CA CYS A 20 -1.67 9.58 2.00
C CYS A 20 -0.57 10.02 2.97
N THR A 21 0.68 9.62 2.76
CA THR A 21 1.81 10.14 3.55
C THR A 21 2.04 11.61 3.21
N LEU A 22 2.05 11.97 1.92
CA LEU A 22 2.11 13.37 1.52
C LEU A 22 0.94 14.16 2.11
N MET A 23 -0.28 13.64 2.00
CA MET A 23 -1.46 14.29 2.56
C MET A 23 -1.36 14.48 4.09
N ALA A 24 -0.88 13.47 4.82
CA ALA A 24 -0.68 13.57 6.26
C ALA A 24 0.39 14.61 6.63
N VAL A 25 1.42 14.82 5.79
CA VAL A 25 2.45 15.85 6.01
C VAL A 25 1.90 17.26 5.80
N PHE A 26 0.98 17.45 4.85
CA PHE A 26 0.43 18.77 4.52
C PHE A 26 -0.86 19.13 5.28
N THR A 27 -1.51 18.15 5.91
CA THR A 27 -2.72 18.38 6.70
C THR A 27 -2.38 18.63 8.16
N SER A 28 -2.99 19.65 8.75
CA SER A 28 -2.83 19.96 10.17
C SER A 28 -3.24 18.78 11.07
N PRO A 29 -2.41 18.39 12.05
CA PRO A 29 -2.74 17.35 13.00
C PRO A 29 -3.95 17.77 13.86
N GLY A 30 -4.84 16.82 14.16
CA GLY A 30 -6.08 17.05 14.91
C GLY A 30 -7.34 17.20 14.06
N THR A 31 -7.22 17.12 12.73
CA THR A 31 -8.36 17.07 11.80
C THR A 31 -8.76 15.64 11.46
N ALA A 32 -10.02 15.43 11.08
CA ALA A 32 -10.48 14.13 10.58
C ALA A 32 -9.69 13.67 9.34
N GLU A 33 -9.31 14.62 8.47
CA GLU A 33 -8.54 14.37 7.25
C GLU A 33 -7.14 13.83 7.56
N PHE A 34 -6.49 14.31 8.62
CA PHE A 34 -5.20 13.78 9.08
C PHE A 34 -5.34 12.33 9.55
N VAL A 35 -6.36 12.04 10.37
CA VAL A 35 -6.60 10.68 10.88
C VAL A 35 -6.87 9.70 9.73
N ILE A 36 -7.72 10.09 8.78
CA ILE A 36 -8.01 9.27 7.58
C ILE A 36 -6.73 9.03 6.78
N SER A 37 -5.89 10.06 6.61
CA SER A 37 -4.63 9.92 5.88
C SER A 37 -3.70 8.91 6.56
N VAL A 38 -3.48 9.02 7.87
CA VAL A 38 -2.63 8.09 8.63
C VAL A 38 -3.15 6.66 8.57
N VAL A 39 -4.45 6.45 8.76
CA VAL A 39 -5.08 5.12 8.66
C VAL A 39 -4.88 4.55 7.25
N THR A 40 -5.05 5.38 6.22
CA THR A 40 -4.90 4.95 4.83
C THR A 40 -3.45 4.62 4.47
N VAL A 41 -2.46 5.32 5.04
CA VAL A 41 -1.05 4.91 4.96
C VAL A 41 -0.87 3.50 5.53
N GLY A 42 -1.44 3.22 6.70
CA GLY A 42 -1.41 1.89 7.32
C GLY A 42 -2.00 0.82 6.40
N ILE A 43 -3.19 1.06 5.83
CA ILE A 43 -3.83 0.13 4.88
C ILE A 43 -2.96 -0.05 3.64
N GLY A 44 -2.42 1.03 3.08
CA GLY A 44 -1.55 0.98 1.92
C GLY A 44 -0.33 0.10 2.16
N LEU A 45 0.31 0.18 3.33
CA LEU A 45 1.45 -0.67 3.70
C LEU A 45 1.08 -2.15 3.78
N VAL A 46 -0.11 -2.47 4.32
CA VAL A 46 -0.62 -3.85 4.35
C VAL A 46 -0.83 -4.38 2.95
N VAL A 47 -1.47 -3.60 2.07
CA VAL A 47 -1.70 -3.98 0.66
C VAL A 47 -0.38 -4.18 -0.08
N LEU A 48 0.60 -3.30 0.14
CA LEU A 48 1.94 -3.39 -0.43
C LEU A 48 2.64 -4.68 0.00
N SER A 49 2.55 -5.01 1.29
CA SER A 49 3.14 -6.23 1.87
C SER A 49 2.48 -7.49 1.32
N LEU A 50 1.15 -7.52 1.21
CA LEU A 50 0.42 -8.65 0.62
C LEU A 50 0.72 -8.82 -0.87
N GLY A 51 0.80 -7.72 -1.63
CA GLY A 51 1.21 -7.75 -3.03
C GLY A 51 2.62 -8.32 -3.20
N LEU A 52 3.57 -7.88 -2.35
CA LEU A 52 4.94 -8.37 -2.36
C LEU A 52 5.01 -9.86 -2.03
N LEU A 53 4.31 -10.31 -1.00
CA LEU A 53 4.21 -11.73 -0.65
C LEU A 53 3.62 -12.57 -1.77
N ALA A 54 2.56 -12.09 -2.44
CA ALA A 54 1.98 -12.78 -3.60
C ALA A 54 2.98 -12.93 -4.74
N VAL A 55 3.78 -11.88 -5.02
CA VAL A 55 4.85 -11.95 -6.03
C VAL A 55 5.93 -12.95 -5.62
N LEU A 56 6.39 -12.91 -4.37
CA LEU A 56 7.43 -13.82 -3.87
C LEU A 56 6.98 -15.28 -3.88
N LEU A 57 5.75 -15.56 -3.46
CA LEU A 57 5.16 -16.89 -3.49
C LEU A 57 5.04 -17.43 -4.92
N GLU A 58 4.62 -16.59 -5.88
CA GLU A 58 4.53 -17.01 -7.27
C GLU A 58 5.92 -17.23 -7.88
N ARG A 59 6.93 -16.41 -7.53
CA ARG A 59 8.33 -16.63 -7.94
C ARG A 59 8.85 -17.99 -7.47
N LYS A 60 8.68 -18.30 -6.18
CA LYS A 60 9.08 -19.59 -5.59
C LYS A 60 8.31 -20.78 -6.19
N ARG A 61 7.11 -20.57 -6.73
CA ARG A 61 6.31 -21.63 -7.38
C ARG A 61 6.77 -21.94 -8.81
N GLN A 62 7.51 -21.03 -9.44
CA GLN A 62 7.98 -21.16 -10.83
C GLN A 62 9.44 -21.63 -10.91
N GLU A 63 10.16 -21.62 -9.79
CA GLU A 63 11.44 -22.31 -9.59
C GLU A 63 11.23 -23.79 -9.26
#